data_AF-A0A5N5WZS1-F1
#
_entry.id   AF-A0A5N5WZS1-F1
#
_cell.length_a   1.000
_cell.length_b   1.000
_cell.length_c   1.000
_cell.angle_alpha   90.00
_cell.angle_beta   90.00
_cell.angle_gamma   90.00
#
_symmetry.space_group_name_H-M   'P 1'
#
loop_
_entity.id
_entity.type
_entity.pdbx_description
1 polymer ?
#
loop_
_entity_poly.entity_id
_entity_poly.type
_entity_poly.pdbx_seq_one_letter_code
_entity_poly.pdbx_strand_id
1 'polypeptide(L)'
;MGHSPSSRRACLSIARTRFLHKNYRASGKILENDMLYTLGLFASQPISFIEKYEWRKLTDLEKCAIGTFWKSLGDGLGISYEALPSNSAGFRDGLQWLEEIMAWSDAYEVKCMVPDDNNRRTADQTTAVLLYMVPKPLQPIGLHFVSFMMDDQLRRAMKYDPPPASYVKVFSALLSIRRFVMRYLALPRPYFFRYTSFTEQPDENDRIFLTKWEAAPYYVKPTVWDRWGPTAWLTWAMGRPLPGDDGDKYYPRGYYTPDVGPKYFEGKGRASLEEYMEELKGSRTGQCPFH
;
A
#
# COMPACT_ATOMS: atom_id res chain seq x y z
N MET A 1 -7.93 8.69 5.78
CA MET A 1 -8.78 7.92 6.70
C MET A 1 -9.38 6.75 5.93
N GLY A 2 -9.46 5.57 6.55
CA GLY A 2 -10.15 4.42 5.97
C GLY A 2 -11.68 4.56 6.05
N HIS A 3 -12.39 3.86 5.18
CA HIS A 3 -13.84 3.72 5.28
C HIS A 3 -14.19 2.62 6.29
N SER A 4 -15.41 2.65 6.83
CA SER A 4 -15.92 1.57 7.70
C SER A 4 -15.69 0.19 7.06
N PRO A 5 -15.31 -0.85 7.83
CA PRO A 5 -15.13 -2.21 7.31
C PRO A 5 -16.34 -2.75 6.53
N SER A 6 -17.55 -2.35 6.93
CA SER A 6 -18.83 -2.75 6.32
C SER A 6 -19.31 -1.81 5.21
N SER A 7 -18.54 -0.76 4.89
CA SER A 7 -18.91 0.18 3.83
C SER A 7 -18.91 -0.50 2.45
N ARG A 8 -19.83 -0.08 1.57
CA ARG A 8 -19.90 -0.55 0.18
C ARG A 8 -18.54 -0.45 -0.51
N ARG A 9 -17.81 0.66 -0.31
CA ARG A 9 -16.49 0.88 -0.93
C ARG A 9 -15.44 -0.12 -0.45
N ALA A 10 -15.39 -0.41 0.87
CA ALA A 10 -14.44 -1.38 1.42
C ALA A 10 -14.73 -2.79 0.88
N CYS A 11 -15.99 -3.26 0.97
CA CYS A 11 -16.38 -4.58 0.47
C CYS A 11 -16.15 -4.70 -1.04
N LEU A 12 -16.46 -3.65 -1.82
CA LEU A 12 -16.28 -3.68 -3.27
C LEU A 12 -14.80 -3.74 -3.68
N SER A 13 -13.93 -3.08 -2.92
CA SER A 13 -12.48 -3.15 -3.13
C SER A 13 -11.93 -4.56 -2.84
N ILE A 14 -12.42 -5.21 -1.79
CA ILE A 14 -12.08 -6.60 -1.44
C ILE A 14 -12.59 -7.55 -2.52
N ALA A 15 -13.86 -7.44 -2.92
CA ALA A 15 -14.48 -8.25 -3.97
C ALA A 15 -13.72 -8.12 -5.30
N ARG A 16 -13.35 -6.89 -5.70
CA ARG A 16 -12.55 -6.66 -6.90
C ARG A 16 -11.17 -7.31 -6.80
N THR A 17 -10.51 -7.18 -5.64
CA THR A 17 -9.19 -7.79 -5.40
C THR A 17 -9.27 -9.32 -5.47
N ARG A 18 -10.28 -9.94 -4.84
CA ARG A 18 -10.54 -11.38 -4.94
C ARG A 18 -10.70 -11.82 -6.39
N PHE A 19 -11.52 -11.10 -7.17
CA PHE A 19 -11.72 -11.42 -8.58
C PHE A 19 -10.40 -11.37 -9.38
N LEU A 20 -9.58 -10.35 -9.16
CA LEU A 20 -8.29 -10.22 -9.87
C LEU A 20 -7.32 -11.35 -9.49
N HIS A 21 -7.33 -11.81 -8.24
CA HIS A 21 -6.45 -12.89 -7.78
C HIS A 21 -6.97 -14.30 -8.12
N LYS A 22 -8.28 -14.49 -8.30
CA LYS A 22 -8.95 -15.80 -8.46
C LYS A 22 -8.23 -16.72 -9.45
N ASN A 23 -7.99 -16.24 -10.67
CA ASN A 23 -7.40 -17.07 -11.72
C ASN A 23 -5.90 -17.33 -11.51
N TYR A 24 -5.17 -16.40 -10.89
CA TYR A 24 -3.77 -16.60 -10.56
C TYR A 24 -3.59 -17.61 -9.42
N ARG A 25 -4.46 -17.57 -8.41
CA ARG A 25 -4.51 -18.58 -7.35
C ARG A 25 -4.90 -19.95 -7.91
N ALA A 26 -5.97 -20.03 -8.70
CA ALA A 26 -6.43 -21.28 -9.30
C ALA A 26 -5.41 -21.93 -10.27
N SER A 27 -4.57 -21.12 -10.93
CA SER A 27 -3.50 -21.63 -11.80
C SER A 27 -2.18 -21.93 -11.08
N GLY A 28 -2.11 -21.73 -9.76
CA GLY A 28 -0.89 -21.95 -8.97
C GLY A 28 0.21 -20.91 -9.21
N LYS A 29 -0.10 -19.78 -9.87
CA LYS A 29 0.86 -18.67 -10.08
C LYS A 29 1.01 -17.77 -8.85
N ILE A 30 -0.01 -17.77 -7.98
CA ILE A 30 0.03 -17.17 -6.66
C ILE A 30 -0.36 -18.27 -5.68
N LEU A 31 0.59 -18.68 -4.85
CA LEU A 31 0.36 -19.70 -3.84
C LEU A 31 -0.32 -19.09 -2.61
N GLU A 32 -0.95 -19.93 -1.77
CA GLU A 32 -1.57 -19.46 -0.53
C GLU A 32 -0.55 -18.83 0.43
N ASN A 33 0.66 -19.39 0.51
CA ASN A 33 1.74 -18.78 1.28
C ASN A 33 2.16 -17.42 0.71
N ASP A 34 2.10 -17.20 -0.60
CA ASP A 34 2.43 -15.90 -1.20
C ASP A 34 1.39 -14.84 -0.80
N MET A 35 0.11 -15.24 -0.76
CA MET A 35 -0.99 -14.41 -0.27
C MET A 35 -0.84 -14.08 1.21
N LEU A 36 -0.54 -15.09 2.04
CA LEU A 36 -0.36 -14.94 3.49
C LEU A 36 0.85 -14.04 3.80
N TYR A 37 1.96 -14.22 3.09
CA TYR A 37 3.16 -13.38 3.22
C TYR A 37 2.89 -11.94 2.81
N THR A 38 2.19 -11.73 1.68
CA THR A 38 1.81 -10.38 1.26
C THR A 38 0.91 -9.70 2.30
N LEU A 39 -0.05 -10.43 2.88
CA LEU A 39 -0.90 -9.93 3.97
C LEU A 39 -0.07 -9.56 5.21
N GLY A 40 0.86 -10.44 5.60
CA GLY A 40 1.80 -10.23 6.71
C GLY A 40 2.63 -8.97 6.53
N LEU A 41 3.20 -8.75 5.34
CA LEU A 41 3.96 -7.55 5.00
C LEU A 41 3.15 -6.26 5.22
N PHE A 42 1.89 -6.24 4.78
CA PHE A 42 1.05 -5.06 4.98
C PHE A 42 0.72 -4.79 6.46
N ALA A 43 0.63 -5.85 7.28
CA ALA A 43 0.40 -5.72 8.72
C ALA A 43 1.66 -5.31 9.49
N SER A 44 2.82 -5.86 9.14
CA SER A 44 4.06 -5.73 9.92
C SER A 44 4.92 -4.54 9.52
N GLN A 45 5.05 -4.25 8.22
CA GLN A 45 6.01 -3.23 7.74
C GLN A 45 5.74 -1.81 8.28
N PRO A 46 4.48 -1.33 8.38
CA PRO A 46 4.21 -0.06 9.03
C PRO A 46 4.66 -0.01 10.50
N ILE A 47 4.54 -1.12 11.23
CA ILE A 47 4.97 -1.24 12.64
C ILE A 47 6.48 -1.15 12.70
N SER A 48 7.19 -1.96 11.91
CA SER A 48 8.66 -1.96 11.82
C SER A 48 9.21 -0.57 11.46
N PHE A 49 8.56 0.12 10.52
CA PHE A 49 8.94 1.48 10.13
C PHE A 49 8.77 2.47 11.29
N ILE A 50 7.62 2.46 11.96
CA ILE A 50 7.33 3.36 13.09
C ILE A 50 8.33 3.12 14.23
N GLU A 51 8.57 1.86 14.59
CA GLU A 51 9.49 1.53 15.68
C GLU A 51 10.94 1.94 15.39
N LYS A 52 11.35 1.95 14.12
CA LYS A 52 12.69 2.32 13.69
C LYS A 52 12.88 3.83 13.50
N TYR A 53 11.93 4.51 12.85
CA TYR A 53 12.14 5.86 12.32
C TYR A 53 11.26 6.95 12.95
N GLU A 54 10.21 6.59 13.67
CA GLU A 54 9.31 7.57 14.27
C GLU A 54 9.62 7.84 15.75
N TRP A 55 9.03 8.92 16.28
CA TRP A 55 9.39 9.45 17.60
C TRP A 55 8.91 8.60 18.77
N ARG A 56 7.86 7.80 18.56
CA ARG A 56 7.30 6.85 19.53
C ARG A 56 7.15 5.46 18.92
N LYS A 57 7.06 4.47 19.79
CA LYS A 57 6.62 3.11 19.43
C LYS A 57 5.10 3.02 19.45
N LEU A 58 4.58 1.96 18.83
CA LEU A 58 3.17 1.58 18.95
C LEU A 58 2.92 0.87 20.28
N THR A 59 1.78 1.13 20.89
CA THR A 59 1.32 0.38 22.06
C THR A 59 0.73 -0.96 21.65
N ASP A 60 0.59 -1.88 22.60
CA ASP A 60 -0.03 -3.19 22.33
C ASP A 60 -1.49 -3.06 21.87
N LEU A 61 -2.21 -2.04 22.33
CA LEU A 61 -3.56 -1.72 21.86
C LEU A 61 -3.54 -1.32 20.38
N GLU A 62 -2.60 -0.47 19.96
CA GLU A 62 -2.46 -0.06 18.56
C GLU A 62 -2.05 -1.25 17.67
N LYS A 63 -1.14 -2.10 18.14
CA LYS A 63 -0.74 -3.34 17.44
C LYS A 63 -1.91 -4.30 17.31
N CYS A 64 -2.67 -4.50 18.39
CA CYS A 64 -3.88 -5.32 18.37
C CYS A 64 -4.93 -4.79 17.37
N ALA A 65 -5.12 -3.47 17.29
CA ALA A 65 -6.02 -2.86 16.32
C ALA A 65 -5.56 -3.08 14.86
N ILE A 66 -4.24 -2.96 14.60
CA ILE A 66 -3.65 -3.26 13.28
C ILE A 66 -3.86 -4.74 12.93
N GLY A 67 -3.53 -5.65 13.84
CA GLY A 67 -3.73 -7.08 13.64
C GLY A 67 -5.20 -7.45 13.42
N THR A 68 -6.12 -6.85 14.19
CA THR A 68 -7.57 -7.00 14.01
C THR A 68 -8.02 -6.59 12.61
N PHE A 69 -7.55 -5.42 12.14
CA PHE A 69 -7.89 -4.91 10.82
C PHE A 69 -7.39 -5.82 9.70
N TRP A 70 -6.13 -6.24 9.75
CA TRP A 70 -5.51 -7.06 8.69
C TRP A 70 -5.99 -8.50 8.71
N LYS A 71 -6.22 -9.10 9.88
CA LYS A 71 -6.87 -10.42 9.98
C LYS A 71 -8.25 -10.37 9.35
N SER A 72 -9.07 -9.37 9.71
CA SER A 72 -10.39 -9.20 9.10
C SER A 72 -10.31 -9.01 7.57
N LEU A 73 -9.31 -8.28 7.07
CA LEU A 73 -9.10 -8.11 5.62
C LEU A 73 -8.70 -9.43 4.95
N GLY A 74 -7.80 -10.21 5.57
CA GLY A 74 -7.39 -11.52 5.09
C GLY A 74 -8.55 -12.50 5.01
N ASP A 75 -9.44 -12.49 6.01
CA ASP A 75 -10.70 -13.27 5.99
C ASP A 75 -11.54 -12.86 4.78
N GLY A 76 -11.70 -11.54 4.59
CA GLY A 76 -12.46 -11.00 3.46
C GLY A 76 -11.89 -11.38 2.10
N LEU A 77 -10.55 -11.50 1.99
CA LEU A 77 -9.85 -11.95 0.79
C LEU A 77 -9.84 -13.48 0.62
N GLY A 78 -10.33 -14.23 1.62
CA GLY A 78 -10.30 -15.69 1.64
C GLY A 78 -8.87 -16.23 1.64
N ILE A 79 -7.97 -15.62 2.41
CA ILE A 79 -6.58 -16.09 2.58
C ILE A 79 -6.57 -17.16 3.67
N SER A 80 -5.93 -18.30 3.40
CA SER A 80 -5.76 -19.36 4.40
C SER A 80 -4.71 -18.98 5.44
N TYR A 81 -4.98 -19.31 6.71
CA TYR A 81 -4.02 -19.18 7.82
C TYR A 81 -3.46 -20.52 8.27
N GLU A 82 -3.64 -21.61 7.53
CA GLU A 82 -3.20 -22.97 7.91
C GLU A 82 -1.72 -23.06 8.33
N ALA A 83 -0.87 -22.19 7.81
CA ALA A 83 0.54 -22.14 8.16
C ALA A 83 0.83 -21.49 9.53
N LEU A 84 -0.17 -20.86 10.16
CA LEU A 84 -0.06 -20.22 11.46
C LEU A 84 -0.45 -21.20 12.59
N PRO A 85 0.30 -21.21 13.72
CA PRO A 85 0.10 -22.17 14.82
C PRO A 85 -1.33 -22.23 15.35
N SER A 86 -2.00 -21.08 15.48
CA SER A 86 -3.33 -21.00 16.11
C SER A 86 -4.49 -21.12 15.12
N ASN A 87 -4.25 -21.44 13.85
CA ASN A 87 -5.31 -21.57 12.85
C ASN A 87 -6.41 -22.57 13.26
N SER A 88 -6.03 -23.71 13.84
CA SER A 88 -6.98 -24.75 14.25
C SER A 88 -7.73 -24.43 15.55
N ALA A 89 -7.09 -23.73 16.48
CA ALA A 89 -7.66 -23.36 17.77
C ALA A 89 -8.40 -22.01 17.76
N GLY A 90 -8.16 -21.19 16.73
CA GLY A 90 -8.55 -19.78 16.69
C GLY A 90 -7.49 -18.86 17.33
N PHE A 91 -7.51 -17.60 16.94
CA PHE A 91 -6.66 -16.56 17.51
C PHE A 91 -7.43 -15.83 18.62
N ARG A 92 -6.80 -15.61 19.79
CA ARG A 92 -7.40 -14.91 20.91
C ARG A 92 -7.78 -13.47 20.57
N ASP A 93 -6.88 -12.77 19.90
CA ASP A 93 -7.01 -11.35 19.57
C ASP A 93 -6.09 -10.98 18.40
N GLY A 94 -6.16 -9.71 17.98
CA GLY A 94 -5.34 -9.19 16.90
C GLY A 94 -3.85 -9.13 17.22
N LEU A 95 -3.47 -9.09 18.49
CA LEU A 95 -2.06 -9.08 18.89
C LEU A 95 -1.44 -10.46 18.66
N GLN A 96 -2.10 -11.54 19.11
CA GLN A 96 -1.63 -12.90 18.88
C GLN A 96 -1.53 -13.21 17.37
N TRP A 97 -2.57 -12.88 16.60
CA TRP A 97 -2.52 -13.08 15.14
C TRP A 97 -1.35 -12.35 14.49
N LEU A 98 -1.10 -11.09 14.92
CA LEU A 98 -0.01 -10.27 14.41
C LEU A 98 1.36 -10.87 14.78
N GLU A 99 1.55 -11.35 16.02
CA GLU A 99 2.79 -11.99 16.45
C GLU A 99 3.07 -13.26 15.64
N GLU A 100 2.05 -14.12 15.45
CA GLU A 100 2.19 -15.36 14.69
C GLU A 100 2.50 -15.11 13.21
N ILE A 101 1.79 -14.19 12.56
CA ILE A 101 2.04 -13.88 11.14
C ILE A 101 3.40 -13.19 10.95
N MET A 102 3.86 -12.37 11.90
CA MET A 102 5.20 -11.77 11.86
C MET A 102 6.28 -12.84 11.97
N ALA A 103 6.21 -13.72 12.96
CA ALA A 103 7.18 -14.80 13.15
C ALA A 103 7.18 -15.76 11.95
N TRP A 104 6.01 -16.08 11.40
CA TRP A 104 5.89 -16.89 10.19
C TRP A 104 6.47 -16.17 8.96
N SER A 105 6.22 -14.86 8.80
CA SER A 105 6.75 -14.07 7.69
C SER A 105 8.27 -14.03 7.71
N ASP A 106 8.90 -13.80 8.87
CA ASP A 106 10.36 -13.81 9.02
C ASP A 106 10.96 -15.15 8.57
N ALA A 107 10.33 -16.27 8.97
CA ALA A 107 10.76 -17.60 8.56
C ALA A 107 10.53 -17.88 7.06
N TYR A 108 9.48 -17.31 6.47
CA TYR A 108 9.20 -17.39 5.04
C TYR A 108 10.23 -16.57 4.24
N GLU A 109 10.60 -15.37 4.70
CA GLU A 109 11.59 -14.50 4.04
C GLU A 109 12.95 -15.17 3.94
N VAL A 110 13.43 -15.81 5.02
CA VAL A 110 14.70 -16.56 5.02
C VAL A 110 14.75 -17.61 3.89
N LYS A 111 13.62 -18.20 3.52
CA LYS A 111 13.53 -19.24 2.49
C LYS A 111 13.27 -18.68 1.09
N CYS A 112 12.44 -17.63 0.99
CA CYS A 112 11.85 -17.21 -0.28
C CYS A 112 12.30 -15.82 -0.76
N MET A 113 12.82 -14.96 0.11
CA MET A 113 13.33 -13.63 -0.27
C MET A 113 14.77 -13.74 -0.79
N VAL A 114 14.89 -14.27 -2.02
CA VAL A 114 16.16 -14.57 -2.67
C VAL A 114 16.46 -13.62 -3.85
N PRO A 115 17.73 -13.43 -4.24
CA PRO A 115 18.09 -12.63 -5.42
C PRO A 115 17.53 -13.19 -6.73
N ASP A 116 16.77 -12.37 -7.46
CA ASP A 116 16.22 -12.73 -8.78
C ASP A 116 16.26 -11.54 -9.76
N ASP A 117 16.42 -11.81 -11.06
CA ASP A 117 16.44 -10.74 -12.07
C ASP A 117 15.06 -10.08 -12.27
N ASN A 118 13.97 -10.81 -12.05
CA ASN A 118 12.63 -10.25 -12.08
C ASN A 118 12.38 -9.32 -10.88
N ASN A 119 12.97 -9.63 -9.72
CA ASN A 119 12.95 -8.72 -8.57
C ASN A 119 13.66 -7.40 -8.92
N ARG A 120 14.84 -7.49 -9.55
CA ARG A 120 15.58 -6.30 -10.02
C ARG A 120 14.76 -5.46 -11.00
N ARG A 121 14.20 -6.09 -12.03
CA ARG A 121 13.37 -5.40 -13.05
C ARG A 121 12.17 -4.70 -12.41
N THR A 122 11.49 -5.38 -11.49
CA THR A 122 10.32 -4.82 -10.79
C THR A 122 10.72 -3.67 -9.87
N ALA A 123 11.79 -3.84 -9.09
CA ALA A 123 12.33 -2.81 -8.21
C ALA A 123 12.78 -1.55 -8.98
N ASP A 124 13.38 -1.71 -10.16
CA ASP A 124 13.77 -0.59 -11.02
C ASP A 124 12.57 0.22 -11.51
N GLN A 125 11.48 -0.44 -11.91
CA GLN A 125 10.25 0.26 -12.30
C GLN A 125 9.61 0.99 -11.12
N THR A 126 9.53 0.35 -9.95
CA THR A 126 9.01 0.99 -8.73
C THR A 126 9.88 2.19 -8.32
N THR A 127 11.20 2.04 -8.38
CA THR A 127 12.15 3.13 -8.08
C THR A 127 12.00 4.30 -9.05
N ALA A 128 11.76 4.02 -10.34
CA ALA A 128 11.47 5.08 -11.32
C ALA A 128 10.19 5.85 -10.99
N VAL A 129 9.17 5.19 -10.43
CA VAL A 129 7.95 5.84 -9.93
C VAL A 129 8.24 6.69 -8.68
N LEU A 130 9.00 6.16 -7.72
CA LEU A 130 9.40 6.90 -6.50
C LEU A 130 10.22 8.16 -6.81
N LEU A 131 11.06 8.11 -7.84
CA LEU A 131 11.91 9.23 -8.28
C LEU A 131 11.25 10.07 -9.38
N TYR A 132 9.98 9.84 -9.71
CA TYR A 132 9.32 10.45 -10.86
C TYR A 132 9.32 11.99 -10.79
N MET A 133 9.04 12.53 -9.60
CA MET A 133 9.02 13.97 -9.29
C MET A 133 10.36 14.49 -8.77
N VAL A 134 11.40 13.66 -8.75
CA VAL A 134 12.76 14.08 -8.37
C VAL A 134 13.47 14.61 -9.62
N PRO A 135 13.99 15.85 -9.61
CA PRO A 135 14.76 16.40 -10.72
C PRO A 135 15.91 15.47 -11.11
N LYS A 136 16.16 15.30 -12.41
CA LYS A 136 17.19 14.36 -12.94
C LYS A 136 18.55 14.47 -12.24
N PRO A 137 19.11 15.67 -11.94
CA PRO A 137 20.40 15.77 -11.26
C PRO A 137 20.42 15.20 -9.84
N LEU A 138 19.27 15.12 -9.17
CA LEU A 138 19.11 14.60 -7.81
C LEU A 138 18.74 13.12 -7.76
N GLN A 139 18.41 12.50 -8.90
CA GLN A 139 18.02 11.09 -8.94
C GLN A 139 19.10 10.14 -8.40
N PRO A 140 20.41 10.33 -8.63
CA PRO A 140 21.44 9.48 -8.01
C PRO A 140 21.39 9.47 -6.47
N ILE A 141 21.13 10.63 -5.85
CA ILE A 141 20.93 10.72 -4.40
C ILE A 141 19.66 9.97 -3.99
N GLY A 142 18.58 10.14 -4.75
CA GLY A 142 17.33 9.41 -4.56
C GLY A 142 17.50 7.89 -4.64
N LEU A 143 18.32 7.39 -5.56
CA LEU A 143 18.63 5.95 -5.67
C LEU A 143 19.34 5.44 -4.42
N HIS A 144 20.33 6.18 -3.90
CA HIS A 144 20.97 5.83 -2.63
C HIS A 144 19.98 5.87 -1.45
N PHE A 145 19.05 6.83 -1.45
CA PHE A 145 18.02 6.90 -0.41
C PHE A 145 17.06 5.71 -0.49
N VAL A 146 16.59 5.34 -1.68
CA VAL A 146 15.75 4.14 -1.89
C VAL A 146 16.49 2.89 -1.40
N SER A 147 17.76 2.73 -1.78
CA SER A 147 18.56 1.60 -1.31
C SER A 147 18.82 1.62 0.21
N PHE A 148 18.91 2.80 0.83
CA PHE A 148 19.04 2.95 2.28
C PHE A 148 17.76 2.54 3.03
N MET A 149 16.59 2.80 2.41
CA MET A 149 15.30 2.46 3.00
C MET A 149 14.98 0.97 2.95
N MET A 150 15.58 0.22 2.02
CA MET A 150 15.50 -1.23 1.97
C MET A 150 16.32 -1.85 3.11
N ASP A 151 15.76 -2.85 3.79
CA ASP A 151 16.56 -3.71 4.65
C ASP A 151 17.55 -4.54 3.81
N ASP A 152 18.51 -5.15 4.50
CA ASP A 152 19.64 -5.81 3.88
C ASP A 152 19.23 -7.05 3.06
N GLN A 153 18.19 -7.78 3.47
CA GLN A 153 17.70 -8.96 2.76
C GLN A 153 16.91 -8.57 1.52
N LEU A 154 15.98 -7.62 1.64
CA LEU A 154 15.21 -7.06 0.53
C LEU A 154 16.13 -6.47 -0.54
N ARG A 155 17.11 -5.67 -0.11
CA ARG A 155 18.08 -5.04 -1.01
C ARG A 155 18.89 -6.07 -1.79
N ARG A 156 19.34 -7.14 -1.14
CA ARG A 156 20.01 -8.28 -1.81
C ARG A 156 19.07 -8.99 -2.78
N ALA A 157 17.84 -9.25 -2.37
CA ALA A 157 16.84 -9.92 -3.20
C ALA A 157 16.51 -9.13 -4.48
N MET A 158 16.52 -7.80 -4.39
CA MET A 158 16.35 -6.88 -5.51
C MET A 158 17.64 -6.61 -6.30
N LYS A 159 18.79 -7.13 -5.87
CA LYS A 159 20.12 -6.88 -6.47
C LYS A 159 20.46 -5.39 -6.51
N TYR A 160 20.19 -4.66 -5.42
CA TYR A 160 20.60 -3.27 -5.24
C TYR A 160 21.91 -3.20 -4.44
N ASP A 161 22.82 -2.33 -4.86
CA ASP A 161 24.07 -2.09 -4.13
C ASP A 161 23.80 -1.33 -2.84
N PRO A 162 24.51 -1.60 -1.75
CA PRO A 162 24.37 -0.84 -0.53
C PRO A 162 24.75 0.62 -0.77
N PRO A 163 24.06 1.60 -0.16
CA PRO A 163 24.46 2.99 -0.25
C PRO A 163 25.85 3.19 0.41
N PRO A 164 26.67 4.13 -0.09
CA PRO A 164 27.96 4.43 0.54
C PRO A 164 27.78 4.82 2.01
N ALA A 165 28.77 4.49 2.85
CA ALA A 165 28.69 4.71 4.30
C ALA A 165 28.46 6.20 4.68
N SER A 166 28.92 7.14 3.86
CA SER A 166 28.64 8.57 4.04
C SER A 166 27.15 8.87 3.91
N TYR A 167 26.48 8.34 2.88
CA TYR A 167 25.04 8.50 2.67
C TYR A 167 24.23 7.84 3.79
N VAL A 168 24.65 6.66 4.26
CA VAL A 168 24.01 6.01 5.43
C VAL A 168 24.02 6.92 6.64
N LYS A 169 25.15 7.57 6.93
CA LYS A 169 25.28 8.52 8.04
C LYS A 169 24.38 9.74 7.84
N VAL A 170 24.39 10.33 6.64
CA VAL A 170 23.56 11.51 6.32
C VAL A 170 22.07 11.19 6.46
N PHE A 171 21.58 10.11 5.84
CA PHE A 171 20.17 9.76 5.89
C PHE A 171 19.71 9.36 7.30
N SER A 172 20.54 8.62 8.04
CA SER A 172 20.28 8.31 9.46
C SER A 172 20.18 9.58 10.31
N ALA A 173 21.07 10.55 10.08
CA ALA A 173 21.04 11.83 10.78
C ALA A 173 19.78 12.63 10.41
N LEU A 174 19.41 12.70 9.13
CA LEU A 174 18.20 13.39 8.67
C LEU A 174 16.92 12.79 9.30
N LEU A 175 16.81 11.47 9.33
CA LEU A 175 15.67 10.80 9.98
C LEU A 175 15.67 11.02 11.50
N SER A 176 16.84 11.05 12.14
CA SER A 176 16.96 11.36 13.57
C SER A 176 16.56 12.80 13.90
N ILE A 177 16.97 13.76 13.05
CA ILE A 177 16.57 15.16 13.17
C ILE A 177 15.06 15.28 12.96
N ARG A 178 14.50 14.66 11.92
CA ARG A 178 13.05 14.61 11.70
C ARG A 178 12.33 14.08 12.94
N ARG A 179 12.80 12.95 13.49
CA ARG A 179 12.24 12.33 14.70
C ARG A 179 12.22 13.32 15.88
N PHE A 180 13.31 14.04 16.09
CA PHE A 180 13.41 15.07 17.13
C PHE A 180 12.41 16.23 16.89
N VAL A 181 12.41 16.78 15.68
CA VAL A 181 11.50 17.87 15.28
C VAL A 181 10.04 17.46 15.47
N MET A 182 9.66 16.25 15.03
CA MET A 182 8.30 15.74 15.17
C MET A 182 7.88 15.56 16.63
N ARG A 183 8.81 15.25 17.54
CA ARG A 183 8.52 15.06 18.96
C ARG A 183 8.34 16.37 19.72
N TYR A 184 9.16 17.38 19.41
CA TYR A 184 9.28 18.58 20.25
C TYR A 184 8.78 19.86 19.58
N LEU A 185 8.74 19.93 18.25
CA LEU A 185 8.44 21.14 17.51
C LEU A 185 7.16 21.05 16.65
N ALA A 186 6.67 19.83 16.39
CA ALA A 186 5.44 19.64 15.64
C ALA A 186 4.22 19.56 16.57
N LEU A 187 3.22 20.41 16.32
CA LEU A 187 1.92 20.33 16.99
C LEU A 187 1.08 19.17 16.40
N PRO A 188 0.13 18.61 17.16
CA PRO A 188 -0.85 17.67 16.64
C PRO A 188 -1.53 18.25 15.40
N ARG A 189 -1.59 17.47 14.32
CA ARG A 189 -2.19 17.91 13.05
C ARG A 189 -3.69 18.20 13.26
N PRO A 190 -4.15 19.45 13.07
CA PRO A 190 -5.56 19.77 13.13
C PRO A 190 -6.37 18.98 12.09
N TYR A 191 -7.63 18.70 12.40
CA TYR A 191 -8.49 17.88 11.54
C TYR A 191 -8.64 18.43 10.11
N PHE A 192 -8.71 19.75 9.94
CA PHE A 192 -8.81 20.38 8.62
C PHE A 192 -7.53 20.27 7.77
N PHE A 193 -6.37 19.97 8.39
CA PHE A 193 -5.12 19.65 7.70
C PHE A 193 -4.92 18.14 7.49
N ARG A 194 -5.96 17.32 7.74
CA ARG A 194 -5.88 15.88 7.50
C ARG A 194 -5.50 15.57 6.06
N TYR A 195 -4.72 14.51 5.89
CA TYR A 195 -4.35 14.03 4.57
C TYR A 195 -5.52 13.26 3.97
N THR A 196 -6.04 13.74 2.83
CA THR A 196 -7.01 13.05 1.98
C THR A 196 -6.39 12.87 0.60
N SER A 197 -6.30 11.62 0.14
CA SER A 197 -5.74 11.27 -1.16
C SER A 197 -6.80 11.02 -2.23
N PHE A 198 -8.07 10.94 -1.84
CA PHE A 198 -9.20 10.68 -2.72
C PHE A 198 -10.43 11.47 -2.29
N THR A 199 -11.38 11.62 -3.22
CA THR A 199 -12.69 12.22 -2.92
C THR A 199 -13.44 11.38 -1.88
N GLU A 200 -14.07 12.07 -0.93
CA GLU A 200 -14.78 11.42 0.19
C GLU A 200 -16.02 10.69 -0.29
N GLN A 201 -16.77 11.33 -1.19
CA GLN A 201 -17.92 10.76 -1.86
C GLN A 201 -17.61 10.50 -3.33
N PRO A 202 -18.18 9.44 -3.92
CA PRO A 202 -18.15 9.26 -5.35
C PRO A 202 -18.95 10.35 -6.06
N ASP A 203 -18.68 10.54 -7.36
CA ASP A 203 -19.50 11.42 -8.21
C ASP A 203 -20.84 10.75 -8.59
N GLU A 204 -21.65 11.45 -9.39
CA GLU A 204 -22.94 10.98 -9.91
C GLU A 204 -22.84 9.63 -10.68
N ASN A 205 -21.66 9.28 -11.18
CA ASN A 205 -21.39 8.04 -11.92
C ASN A 205 -20.65 6.99 -11.07
N ASP A 206 -20.72 7.09 -9.74
CA ASP A 206 -20.03 6.20 -8.79
C ASP A 206 -18.48 6.23 -8.92
N ARG A 207 -17.90 7.28 -9.52
CA ARG A 207 -16.45 7.42 -9.74
C ARG A 207 -15.75 8.13 -8.61
N ILE A 208 -14.51 7.72 -8.36
CA ILE A 208 -13.65 8.26 -7.31
C ILE A 208 -12.44 8.91 -7.98
N PHE A 209 -12.05 10.08 -7.49
CA PHE A 209 -10.91 10.84 -7.99
C PHE A 209 -9.81 10.87 -6.94
N LEU A 210 -8.57 10.87 -7.40
CA LEU A 210 -7.44 11.24 -6.56
C LEU A 210 -7.37 12.76 -6.45
N THR A 211 -7.14 13.26 -5.24
CA THR A 211 -7.05 14.69 -4.94
C THR A 211 -5.64 15.25 -5.19
N LYS A 212 -4.66 14.37 -5.32
CA LYS A 212 -3.24 14.66 -5.54
C LYS A 212 -2.63 13.54 -6.37
N TRP A 213 -1.60 13.85 -7.16
CA TRP A 213 -0.78 12.86 -7.84
C TRP A 213 0.66 12.93 -7.34
N GLU A 214 1.24 11.75 -7.08
CA GLU A 214 2.63 11.63 -6.60
C GLU A 214 3.61 11.28 -7.73
N ALA A 215 3.11 10.73 -8.85
CA ALA A 215 3.88 10.42 -10.05
C ALA A 215 3.13 10.89 -11.31
N ALA A 216 2.64 9.99 -12.16
CA ALA A 216 1.75 10.36 -13.26
C ALA A 216 0.33 10.71 -12.74
N PRO A 217 -0.42 11.60 -13.41
CA PRO A 217 -1.69 12.15 -12.91
C PRO A 217 -2.89 11.20 -13.10
N TYR A 218 -2.73 9.92 -12.74
CA TYR A 218 -3.80 8.93 -12.84
C TYR A 218 -4.99 9.28 -11.94
N TYR A 219 -6.21 9.21 -12.49
CA TYR A 219 -7.47 9.43 -11.79
C TYR A 219 -7.66 10.83 -11.19
N VAL A 220 -6.87 11.82 -11.61
CA VAL A 220 -6.99 13.21 -11.15
C VAL A 220 -7.85 14.00 -12.13
N LYS A 221 -8.81 14.74 -11.58
CA LYS A 221 -9.69 15.62 -12.38
C LYS A 221 -8.90 16.84 -12.88
N PRO A 222 -9.03 17.24 -14.15
CA PRO A 222 -8.35 18.42 -14.70
C PRO A 222 -9.02 19.72 -14.24
N THR A 223 -8.96 20.03 -12.95
CA THR A 223 -9.46 21.31 -12.41
C THR A 223 -8.52 22.46 -12.75
N VAL A 224 -8.98 23.71 -12.61
CA VAL A 224 -8.13 24.89 -12.82
C VAL A 224 -6.91 24.85 -11.90
N TRP A 225 -7.10 24.45 -10.64
CA TRP A 225 -6.01 24.34 -9.67
C TRP A 225 -5.04 23.21 -10.04
N ASP A 226 -5.54 22.04 -10.44
CA ASP A 226 -4.70 20.89 -10.75
C ASP A 226 -3.94 21.04 -12.07
N ARG A 227 -4.38 21.93 -12.96
CA ARG A 227 -3.67 22.24 -14.22
C ARG A 227 -2.79 23.48 -14.16
N TRP A 228 -3.08 24.45 -13.30
CA TRP A 228 -2.41 25.75 -13.29
C TRP A 228 -1.86 26.17 -11.92
N GLY A 229 -1.97 25.31 -10.90
CA GLY A 229 -1.42 25.53 -9.58
C GLY A 229 0.10 25.30 -9.50
N PRO A 230 0.72 25.57 -8.34
CA PRO A 230 2.17 25.48 -8.17
C PRO A 230 2.76 24.10 -8.52
N THR A 231 2.09 23.03 -8.08
CA THR A 231 2.50 21.65 -8.39
C THR A 231 2.43 21.36 -9.89
N ALA A 232 1.44 21.91 -10.59
CA ALA A 232 1.28 21.74 -12.02
C ALA A 232 2.41 22.45 -12.78
N TRP A 233 2.74 23.70 -12.42
CA TRP A 233 3.87 24.41 -13.01
C TRP A 233 5.20 23.68 -12.81
N LEU A 234 5.46 23.15 -11.61
CA LEU A 234 6.65 22.35 -11.34
C LEU A 234 6.67 21.07 -12.20
N THR A 235 5.54 20.36 -12.29
CA THR A 235 5.38 19.13 -13.09
C THR A 235 5.62 19.41 -14.58
N TRP A 236 5.03 20.49 -15.08
CA TRP A 236 5.21 20.96 -16.46
C TRP A 236 6.66 21.35 -16.77
N ALA A 237 7.32 22.09 -15.86
CA ALA A 237 8.72 22.46 -16.01
C ALA A 237 9.67 21.24 -16.03
N MET A 238 9.27 20.12 -15.42
CA MET A 238 9.99 18.84 -15.50
C MET A 238 9.66 18.02 -16.77
N GLY A 239 8.83 18.55 -17.68
CA GLY A 239 8.41 17.87 -18.91
C GLY A 239 7.50 16.67 -18.66
N ARG A 240 6.70 16.72 -17.59
CA ARG A 240 5.76 15.65 -17.19
C ARG A 240 4.32 16.02 -17.55
N PRO A 241 3.45 15.03 -17.83
CA PRO A 241 2.03 15.27 -18.12
C PRO A 241 1.28 15.84 -16.92
N LEU A 242 0.33 16.72 -17.21
CA LEU A 242 -0.63 17.25 -16.25
C LEU A 242 -1.97 16.51 -16.33
N PRO A 243 -2.83 16.64 -15.30
CA PRO A 243 -4.19 16.12 -15.38
C PRO A 243 -4.92 16.60 -16.64
N GLY A 244 -5.41 15.65 -17.44
CA GLY A 244 -6.11 15.90 -18.71
C GLY A 244 -5.20 15.96 -19.95
N ASP A 245 -3.88 15.87 -19.81
CA ASP A 245 -2.97 15.67 -20.94
C ASP A 245 -3.05 14.21 -21.44
N ASP A 246 -2.64 13.96 -22.69
CA ASP A 246 -2.73 12.65 -23.37
C ASP A 246 -4.17 12.06 -23.44
N GLY A 247 -5.20 12.91 -23.36
CA GLY A 247 -6.61 12.50 -23.44
C GLY A 247 -7.04 11.62 -22.26
N ASP A 248 -7.57 10.43 -22.54
CA ASP A 248 -8.10 9.52 -21.52
C ASP A 248 -7.03 8.60 -20.90
N LYS A 249 -5.75 8.71 -21.31
CA LYS A 249 -4.66 7.81 -20.87
C LYS A 249 -4.51 7.72 -19.35
N TYR A 250 -4.64 8.85 -18.66
CA TYR A 250 -4.53 8.93 -17.19
C TYR A 250 -5.89 8.91 -16.49
N TYR A 251 -6.97 8.53 -17.17
CA TYR A 251 -8.31 8.42 -16.59
C TYR A 251 -8.76 9.70 -15.85
N PRO A 252 -8.77 10.88 -16.50
CA PRO A 252 -9.13 12.15 -15.87
C PRO A 252 -10.57 12.20 -15.34
N ARG A 253 -11.40 11.23 -15.74
CA ARG A 253 -12.77 11.03 -15.26
C ARG A 253 -12.85 10.22 -13.95
N GLY A 254 -11.72 9.91 -13.32
CA GLY A 254 -11.67 9.10 -12.11
C GLY A 254 -11.86 7.61 -12.38
N TYR A 255 -11.64 6.80 -11.34
CA TYR A 255 -11.79 5.35 -11.42
C TYR A 255 -13.15 4.89 -10.88
N TYR A 256 -13.66 3.83 -11.48
CA TYR A 256 -14.80 3.09 -10.96
C TYR A 256 -14.27 1.79 -10.33
N THR A 257 -14.51 1.60 -9.02
CA THR A 257 -13.90 0.50 -8.24
C THR A 257 -14.00 -0.88 -8.90
N PRO A 258 -15.14 -1.28 -9.49
CA PRO A 258 -15.26 -2.58 -10.16
C PRO A 258 -14.39 -2.76 -11.41
N ASP A 259 -13.88 -1.68 -11.99
CA ASP A 259 -13.04 -1.72 -13.20
C ASP A 259 -11.55 -1.56 -12.89
N VAL A 260 -11.18 -1.21 -11.65
CA VAL A 260 -9.78 -1.04 -11.23
C VAL A 260 -8.97 -2.31 -11.52
N GLY A 261 -7.77 -2.15 -12.07
CA GLY A 261 -6.86 -3.23 -12.42
C GLY A 261 -6.28 -3.04 -13.81
N PRO A 262 -5.63 -4.07 -14.38
CA PRO A 262 -5.14 -4.03 -15.74
C PRO A 262 -6.26 -3.74 -16.74
N LYS A 263 -5.97 -2.96 -17.79
CA LYS A 263 -6.95 -2.53 -18.81
C LYS A 263 -7.78 -3.67 -19.40
N TYR A 264 -7.18 -4.85 -19.57
CA TYR A 264 -7.87 -6.04 -20.10
C TYR A 264 -8.86 -6.69 -19.13
N PHE A 265 -8.94 -6.25 -17.88
CA PHE A 265 -9.93 -6.63 -16.87
C PHE A 265 -11.04 -5.58 -16.66
N GLU A 266 -10.96 -4.42 -17.32
CA GLU A 266 -12.04 -3.42 -17.28
C GLU A 266 -13.33 -4.03 -17.84
N GLY A 267 -14.47 -3.78 -17.17
CA GLY A 267 -15.77 -4.33 -17.51
C GLY A 267 -15.97 -5.82 -17.17
N LYS A 268 -14.93 -6.53 -16.75
CA LYS A 268 -14.99 -7.99 -16.48
C LYS A 268 -15.24 -8.32 -15.02
N GLY A 269 -15.89 -9.46 -14.78
CA GLY A 269 -16.03 -10.05 -13.44
C GLY A 269 -17.26 -9.63 -12.65
N ARG A 270 -18.23 -8.93 -13.27
CA ARG A 270 -19.39 -8.36 -12.57
C ARG A 270 -20.18 -9.38 -11.74
N ALA A 271 -20.50 -10.54 -12.30
CA ALA A 271 -21.19 -11.61 -11.59
C ALA A 271 -20.40 -12.11 -10.35
N SER A 272 -19.08 -12.33 -10.49
CA SER A 272 -18.25 -12.72 -9.34
C SER A 272 -18.13 -11.61 -8.30
N LEU A 273 -18.11 -10.34 -8.73
CA LEU A 273 -18.12 -9.21 -7.80
C LEU A 273 -19.41 -9.17 -6.99
N GLU A 274 -20.57 -9.39 -7.60
CA GLU A 274 -21.87 -9.45 -6.90
C GLU A 274 -21.90 -10.61 -5.89
N GLU A 275 -21.46 -11.80 -6.30
CA GLU A 275 -21.33 -12.97 -5.42
C GLU A 275 -20.46 -12.67 -4.18
N TYR A 276 -19.25 -12.13 -4.39
CA TYR A 276 -18.36 -11.77 -3.28
C TYR A 276 -18.92 -10.65 -2.42
N MET A 277 -19.67 -9.72 -2.99
CA MET A 277 -20.31 -8.65 -2.23
C MET A 277 -21.40 -9.19 -1.31
N GLU A 278 -22.21 -10.15 -1.76
CA GLU A 278 -23.21 -10.79 -0.90
C GLU A 278 -22.56 -11.61 0.23
N GLU A 279 -21.49 -12.35 -0.07
CA GLU A 279 -20.71 -13.07 0.95
C GLU A 279 -20.16 -12.11 2.03
N LEU A 280 -19.56 -10.99 1.60
CA LEU A 280 -18.96 -10.00 2.51
C LEU A 280 -19.98 -9.27 3.38
N LYS A 281 -21.24 -9.13 2.94
CA LYS A 281 -22.30 -8.57 3.80
C LYS A 281 -22.55 -9.43 5.03
N GLY A 282 -22.46 -10.76 4.88
CA GLY A 282 -22.64 -11.71 5.98
C GLY A 282 -21.41 -11.85 6.86
N SER A 283 -20.21 -11.90 6.28
CA SER A 283 -18.98 -12.18 7.01
C SER A 283 -18.26 -10.94 7.56
N ARG A 284 -18.42 -9.76 6.95
CA ARG A 284 -17.69 -8.54 7.30
C ARG A 284 -18.62 -7.45 7.84
N THR A 285 -19.25 -7.73 8.98
CA THR A 285 -20.25 -6.86 9.63
C THR A 285 -19.65 -5.70 10.43
N GLY A 286 -18.32 -5.61 10.52
CA GLY A 286 -17.62 -4.61 11.35
C GLY A 286 -17.49 -5.00 12.83
N GLN A 287 -17.86 -6.24 13.17
CA GLN A 287 -17.65 -6.83 14.50
C GLN A 287 -16.23 -7.37 14.67
N CYS A 288 -15.89 -7.75 15.90
CA CYS A 288 -14.61 -8.40 16.21
C CYS A 288 -14.47 -9.71 15.41
N PRO A 289 -13.37 -9.92 14.67
CA PRO A 289 -13.17 -11.11 13.85
C PRO A 289 -12.62 -12.32 14.63
N PHE A 290 -12.50 -12.21 15.96
CA PHE A 290 -11.97 -13.27 16.83
C PHE A 290 -13.15 -13.91 17.60
N HIS A 291 -13.21 -15.24 17.60
CA HIS A 291 -14.28 -16.06 18.18
C HIS A 291 -13.68 -17.17 19.02
#